data_AF-A0A925QIQ5-F1
#
_entry.id   AF-A0A925QIQ5-F1
#
_cell.length_a   1.000
_cell.length_b   1.000
_cell.length_c   1.000
_cell.angle_alpha   90.00
_cell.angle_beta   90.00
_cell.angle_gamma   90.00
#
_symmetry.space_group_name_H-M   'P 1'
#
loop_
_entity.id
_entity.type
_entity.pdbx_description
1 polymer ?
#
loop_
_entity_poly.entity_id
_entity_poly.type
_entity_poly.pdbx_seq_one_letter_code
_entity_poly.pdbx_strand_id
1 'polypeptide(L)'
;MKKTLLLLAAITLIGMPATAFADTITFQAPATAPYAGSGGRNQVDLDHHRAYTWRIDNANLAGKQITGASITFHNISNWDRNANMLFIHLLDTAKNAGITSFADATGVPVPVQQIIDNFSGSLYNSNPLVNPGTGNTFLTMQSFTTNPTTFVYNFTAAQLQALTAYAATGNNIAFGFDPDCHFWNNGITFTVTTCDPVPEPMTLALLGTGLGGLYLKRRRRKQTTLGT
;
A
#
# COMPACT_ATOMS: atom_id res chain seq x y z
N MET A 1 -50.00 15.56 20.97
CA MET A 1 -49.66 14.22 20.43
C MET A 1 -48.98 14.27 19.06
N LYS A 2 -49.46 15.07 18.07
CA LYS A 2 -48.80 15.17 16.74
C LYS A 2 -47.37 15.75 16.74
N LYS A 3 -47.01 16.60 17.70
CA LYS A 3 -45.67 17.22 17.80
C LYS A 3 -44.60 16.30 18.41
N THR A 4 -45.00 15.29 19.19
CA THR A 4 -44.10 14.30 19.81
C THR A 4 -43.70 13.20 18.83
N LEU A 5 -44.57 12.86 17.87
CA LEU A 5 -44.28 11.87 16.82
C LEU A 5 -43.22 12.37 15.80
N LEU A 6 -43.22 13.67 15.50
CA LEU A 6 -42.23 14.30 14.60
C LEU A 6 -40.82 14.36 15.19
N LEU A 7 -40.68 14.45 16.51
CA LEU A 7 -39.38 14.44 17.18
C LEU A 7 -38.75 13.03 17.20
N LEU A 8 -39.57 11.98 17.31
CA LEU A 8 -39.10 10.59 17.30
C LEU A 8 -38.64 10.16 15.90
N ALA A 9 -39.32 10.60 14.84
CA ALA A 9 -38.95 10.31 13.45
C ALA A 9 -37.65 11.02 13.01
N ALA A 10 -37.32 12.17 13.60
CA ALA A 10 -36.06 12.88 13.34
C ALA A 10 -34.85 12.25 14.05
N ILE A 11 -35.07 11.57 15.18
CA ILE A 11 -34.01 10.88 15.94
C ILE A 11 -33.68 9.51 15.33
N THR A 12 -34.66 8.81 14.74
CA THR A 12 -34.43 7.50 14.09
C THR A 12 -33.69 7.59 12.76
N LEU A 13 -33.74 8.72 12.04
CA LEU A 13 -32.98 8.91 10.79
C LEU A 13 -31.49 9.24 11.01
N ILE A 14 -31.09 9.67 12.21
CA ILE A 14 -29.71 10.09 12.54
C ILE A 14 -28.89 8.92 13.13
N GLY A 15 -29.53 7.82 13.51
CA GLY A 15 -28.90 6.67 14.15
C GLY A 15 -28.56 5.50 13.23
N MET A 16 -28.71 5.63 11.91
CA MET A 16 -28.30 4.55 11.00
C MET A 16 -26.77 4.51 10.93
N PRO A 17 -26.11 3.40 11.36
CA PRO A 17 -24.68 3.27 11.20
C PRO A 17 -24.35 3.33 9.71
N ALA A 18 -23.49 4.26 9.32
CA ALA A 18 -22.93 4.26 7.98
C ALA A 18 -22.05 3.00 7.86
N THR A 19 -22.47 2.05 7.05
CA THR A 19 -21.68 0.87 6.72
C THR A 19 -20.62 1.26 5.70
N ALA A 20 -19.35 1.22 6.08
CA ALA A 20 -18.26 1.29 5.12
C ALA A 20 -18.11 -0.08 4.45
N PHE A 21 -18.27 -0.15 3.13
CA PHE A 21 -17.88 -1.35 2.39
C PHE A 21 -16.35 -1.38 2.30
N ALA A 22 -15.78 -2.55 2.58
CA ALA A 22 -14.36 -2.78 2.37
C ALA A 22 -14.17 -3.50 1.03
N ASP A 23 -13.45 -2.86 0.11
CA ASP A 23 -13.08 -3.44 -1.19
C ASP A 23 -11.67 -4.00 -1.09
N THR A 24 -11.43 -5.16 -1.68
CA THR A 24 -10.08 -5.74 -1.80
C THR A 24 -9.70 -5.81 -3.27
N ILE A 25 -8.57 -5.22 -3.62
CA ILE A 25 -8.02 -5.18 -4.97
C ILE A 25 -6.70 -5.95 -4.98
N THR A 26 -6.55 -6.87 -5.92
CA THR A 26 -5.36 -7.70 -6.06
C THR A 26 -4.71 -7.48 -7.41
N PHE A 27 -3.40 -7.30 -7.40
CA PHE A 27 -2.54 -7.14 -8.56
C PHE A 27 -1.57 -8.31 -8.65
N GLN A 28 -1.35 -8.81 -9.86
CA GLN A 28 -0.40 -9.88 -10.14
C GLN A 28 0.79 -9.29 -10.89
N ALA A 29 1.99 -9.55 -10.39
CA ALA A 29 3.21 -9.19 -11.10
C ALA A 29 3.31 -10.01 -12.40
N PRO A 30 3.65 -9.39 -13.56
CA PRO A 30 3.90 -10.12 -14.79
C PRO A 30 4.99 -11.16 -14.63
N ALA A 31 4.83 -12.34 -15.21
CA ALA A 31 5.92 -13.32 -15.24
C ALA A 31 7.10 -12.77 -16.03
N THR A 32 8.33 -13.07 -15.60
CA THR A 32 9.54 -12.79 -16.36
C THR A 32 9.94 -14.01 -17.19
N ALA A 33 10.83 -13.84 -18.16
CA ALA A 33 11.37 -14.98 -18.89
C ALA A 33 12.00 -15.98 -17.90
N PRO A 34 11.80 -17.29 -18.08
CA PRO A 34 12.46 -18.29 -17.25
C PRO A 34 13.96 -18.23 -17.56
N TYR A 35 14.76 -17.66 -16.65
CA TYR A 35 16.17 -17.99 -16.59
C TYR A 35 16.27 -19.40 -15.99
N ALA A 36 17.21 -20.21 -16.46
CA ALA A 36 17.21 -21.66 -16.28
C ALA A 36 16.96 -22.13 -14.82
N GLY A 37 15.72 -22.52 -14.48
CA GLY A 37 15.41 -23.09 -13.17
C GLY A 37 13.93 -23.28 -12.83
N SER A 38 13.71 -23.65 -11.56
CA SER A 38 12.53 -24.32 -11.00
C SER A 38 11.34 -23.42 -10.66
N GLY A 39 11.32 -22.16 -11.13
CA GLY A 39 10.20 -21.28 -10.86
C GLY A 39 8.93 -21.74 -11.59
N GLY A 40 7.78 -21.46 -10.98
CA GLY A 40 6.50 -21.91 -11.53
C GLY A 40 6.06 -21.13 -12.77
N ARG A 41 4.87 -21.44 -13.30
CA ARG A 41 4.33 -20.82 -14.51
C ARG A 41 4.27 -19.28 -14.47
N ASN A 42 4.15 -18.69 -13.28
CA ASN A 42 4.03 -17.25 -13.07
C ASN A 42 5.29 -16.63 -12.48
N GLN A 43 6.45 -17.29 -12.62
CA GLN A 43 7.70 -16.87 -12.00
C GLN A 43 8.05 -15.41 -12.30
N VAL A 44 8.43 -14.69 -11.24
CA VAL A 44 9.28 -13.50 -11.35
C VAL A 44 10.69 -13.92 -10.95
N ASP A 45 11.60 -13.94 -11.90
CA ASP A 45 12.96 -14.40 -11.70
C ASP A 45 13.78 -13.32 -11.00
N LEU A 46 14.05 -13.51 -9.70
CA LEU A 46 14.80 -12.57 -8.88
C LEU A 46 16.27 -13.00 -8.87
N ASP A 47 16.94 -12.70 -9.97
CA ASP A 47 18.34 -13.04 -10.20
C ASP A 47 19.29 -12.15 -9.40
N HIS A 48 20.30 -12.76 -8.79
CA HIS A 48 21.24 -12.10 -7.89
C HIS A 48 22.20 -11.10 -8.54
N HIS A 49 22.20 -10.97 -9.87
CA HIS A 49 22.95 -9.93 -10.57
C HIS A 49 22.09 -8.69 -10.82
N ARG A 50 20.86 -8.62 -10.28
CA ARG A 50 19.87 -7.62 -10.66
C ARG A 50 19.03 -7.16 -9.50
N ALA A 51 18.77 -5.86 -9.48
CA ALA A 51 17.68 -5.26 -8.75
C ALA A 51 16.48 -5.04 -9.68
N TYR A 52 15.28 -5.07 -9.11
CA TYR A 52 14.02 -5.05 -9.84
C TYR A 52 13.09 -3.97 -9.32
N THR A 53 12.29 -3.40 -10.20
CA THR A 53 11.09 -2.65 -9.82
C THR A 53 9.86 -3.27 -10.43
N TRP A 54 8.75 -3.26 -9.70
CA TRP A 54 7.43 -3.56 -10.22
C TRP A 54 6.51 -2.36 -10.04
N ARG A 55 6.14 -1.71 -11.15
CA ARG A 55 5.16 -0.61 -11.16
C ARG A 55 3.80 -1.08 -11.65
N ILE A 56 2.79 -0.80 -10.85
CA ILE A 56 1.38 -1.04 -11.11
C ILE A 56 0.75 0.28 -11.53
N ASP A 57 0.46 0.42 -12.82
CA ASP A 57 -0.24 1.58 -13.35
C ASP A 57 -1.76 1.41 -13.19
N ASN A 58 -2.48 2.52 -13.07
CA ASN A 58 -3.95 2.54 -13.00
C ASN A 58 -4.55 1.74 -11.84
N ALA A 59 -3.87 1.70 -10.68
CA ALA A 59 -4.40 1.04 -9.48
C ALA A 59 -5.72 1.66 -8.96
N ASN A 60 -6.04 2.89 -9.41
CA ASN A 60 -7.22 3.69 -9.09
C ASN A 60 -7.70 3.55 -7.63
N LEU A 61 -6.93 4.12 -6.71
CA LEU A 61 -7.27 4.21 -5.29
C LEU A 61 -7.85 5.59 -4.91
N ALA A 62 -8.21 6.41 -5.90
CA ALA A 62 -8.66 7.77 -5.68
C ALA A 62 -9.96 7.80 -4.87
N GLY A 63 -9.98 8.62 -3.82
CA GLY A 63 -11.16 8.76 -2.94
C GLY A 63 -11.43 7.57 -2.03
N LYS A 64 -10.55 6.56 -2.00
CA LYS A 64 -10.64 5.40 -1.11
C LYS A 64 -9.66 5.56 0.05
N GLN A 65 -10.03 5.11 1.25
CA GLN A 65 -9.12 5.01 2.38
C GLN A 65 -8.48 3.62 2.39
N ILE A 66 -7.15 3.54 2.35
CA ILE A 66 -6.42 2.27 2.47
C ILE A 66 -6.41 1.84 3.93
N THR A 67 -6.91 0.64 4.23
CA THR A 67 -7.01 0.07 5.58
C THR A 67 -6.13 -1.14 5.80
N GLY A 68 -5.64 -1.76 4.73
CA GLY A 68 -4.71 -2.88 4.78
C GLY A 68 -4.00 -3.07 3.45
N ALA A 69 -2.82 -3.65 3.49
CA ALA A 69 -2.09 -4.04 2.29
C ALA A 69 -1.11 -5.17 2.61
N SER A 70 -0.89 -6.04 1.63
CA SER A 70 0.13 -7.09 1.71
C SER A 70 0.77 -7.36 0.37
N ILE A 71 2.03 -7.79 0.42
CA ILE A 71 2.72 -8.38 -0.73
C ILE A 71 3.01 -9.84 -0.42
N THR A 72 2.72 -10.72 -1.38
CA THR A 72 2.86 -12.17 -1.24
C THR A 72 3.76 -12.71 -2.33
N PHE A 73 4.75 -13.49 -1.94
CA PHE A 73 5.60 -14.27 -2.82
C PHE A 73 5.19 -15.73 -2.71
N HIS A 74 4.69 -16.31 -3.80
CA HIS A 74 4.19 -17.68 -3.80
C HIS A 74 5.33 -18.66 -4.04
N ASN A 75 5.48 -19.66 -3.17
CA ASN A 75 6.53 -20.69 -3.29
C ASN A 75 7.94 -20.11 -3.52
N ILE A 76 8.31 -19.08 -2.76
CA ILE A 76 9.65 -18.49 -2.82
C ILE A 76 10.69 -19.37 -2.12
N SER A 77 11.87 -19.51 -2.72
CA SER A 77 13.03 -20.22 -2.17
C SER A 77 14.33 -19.62 -2.70
N ASN A 78 15.38 -19.67 -1.89
CA ASN A 78 16.74 -19.42 -2.37
C ASN A 78 17.19 -20.57 -3.29
N TRP A 79 17.99 -20.26 -4.32
CA TRP A 79 18.48 -21.27 -5.26
C TRP A 79 19.50 -22.24 -4.65
N ASP A 80 20.22 -21.81 -3.62
CA ASP A 80 21.29 -22.57 -2.97
C ASP A 80 21.26 -22.43 -1.43
N ARG A 81 22.34 -22.87 -0.76
CA ARG A 81 22.46 -22.83 0.71
C ARG A 81 23.32 -21.68 1.22
N ASN A 82 23.76 -20.77 0.35
CA ASN A 82 24.55 -19.63 0.78
C ASN A 82 23.67 -18.62 1.53
N ALA A 83 24.32 -17.74 2.28
CA ALA A 83 23.64 -16.60 2.91
C ALA A 83 22.95 -15.78 1.82
N ASN A 84 21.72 -15.35 2.09
CA ASN A 84 20.88 -14.65 1.14
C ASN A 84 19.95 -13.67 1.86
N MET A 85 19.53 -12.64 1.15
CA MET A 85 18.55 -11.67 1.63
C MET A 85 17.77 -11.11 0.46
N LEU A 86 16.45 -11.05 0.59
CA LEU A 86 15.60 -10.27 -0.31
C LEU A 86 15.17 -8.99 0.39
N PHE A 87 15.58 -7.83 -0.12
CA PHE A 87 15.09 -6.53 0.33
C PHE A 87 13.85 -6.11 -0.47
N ILE A 88 12.88 -5.53 0.22
CA ILE A 88 11.60 -5.13 -0.36
C ILE A 88 11.30 -3.69 0.06
N HIS A 89 11.02 -2.85 -0.93
CA HIS A 89 10.71 -1.45 -0.76
C HIS A 89 9.38 -1.11 -1.41
N LEU A 90 8.63 -0.21 -0.79
CA LEU A 90 7.54 0.51 -1.39
C LEU A 90 8.09 1.83 -1.92
N LEU A 91 7.87 2.08 -3.21
CA LEU A 91 8.36 3.26 -3.91
C LEU A 91 7.17 4.15 -4.29
N ASP A 92 7.40 5.46 -4.26
CA ASP A 92 6.44 6.46 -4.75
C ASP A 92 6.09 6.22 -6.23
N THR A 93 7.11 5.92 -7.03
CA THR A 93 6.95 5.45 -8.40
C THR A 93 8.21 4.72 -8.88
N ALA A 94 8.18 4.18 -10.10
CA ALA A 94 9.36 3.71 -10.82
C ALA A 94 9.32 4.25 -12.25
N LYS A 95 10.46 4.23 -12.97
CA LYS A 95 10.53 4.81 -14.32
C LYS A 95 9.66 4.08 -15.34
N ASN A 96 9.56 2.75 -15.25
CA ASN A 96 8.90 1.91 -16.22
C ASN A 96 7.71 1.15 -15.62
N ALA A 97 6.69 0.89 -16.43
CA ALA A 97 5.52 0.09 -16.07
C ALA A 97 5.88 -1.41 -15.98
N GLY A 98 5.14 -2.18 -15.18
CA GLY A 98 5.37 -3.61 -15.05
C GLY A 98 6.68 -3.92 -14.32
N ILE A 99 7.29 -5.06 -14.63
CA ILE A 99 8.58 -5.46 -14.04
C ILE A 99 9.72 -4.98 -14.94
N THR A 100 10.69 -4.30 -14.35
CA THR A 100 11.95 -3.90 -15.01
C THR A 100 13.11 -4.19 -14.06
N SER A 101 14.28 -4.47 -14.60
CA SER A 101 15.50 -4.68 -13.82
C SER A 101 16.71 -3.99 -14.44
N PHE A 102 17.75 -3.81 -13.64
CA PHE A 102 19.09 -3.44 -14.10
C PHE A 102 20.11 -4.37 -13.45
N ALA A 103 21.29 -4.48 -14.04
CA ALA A 103 22.38 -5.23 -13.43
C ALA A 103 23.06 -4.38 -12.35
N ASP A 104 23.11 -4.87 -11.12
CA ASP A 104 23.70 -4.18 -9.96
C ASP A 104 25.07 -4.74 -9.57
N ALA A 105 25.34 -6.00 -9.89
CA ALA A 105 26.62 -6.65 -9.71
C ALA A 105 27.33 -6.86 -11.05
N THR A 106 28.49 -6.22 -11.22
CA THR A 106 29.38 -6.43 -12.37
C THR A 106 30.61 -7.20 -11.94
N GLY A 107 30.65 -8.52 -12.19
CA GLY A 107 31.83 -9.35 -11.92
C GLY A 107 31.51 -10.84 -11.97
N VAL A 108 32.47 -11.66 -12.41
CA VAL A 108 32.36 -13.13 -12.36
C VAL A 108 33.56 -13.68 -11.58
N PRO A 109 33.35 -14.36 -10.44
CA PRO A 109 32.08 -14.52 -9.71
C PRO A 109 31.71 -13.24 -8.96
N VAL A 110 30.41 -12.91 -8.87
CA VAL A 110 29.92 -11.95 -7.87
C VAL A 110 30.16 -12.57 -6.49
N PRO A 111 30.94 -11.95 -5.59
CA PRO A 111 31.15 -12.52 -4.26
C PRO A 111 29.82 -12.58 -3.50
N VAL A 112 29.33 -13.79 -3.22
CA VAL A 112 28.12 -14.07 -2.42
C VAL A 112 28.19 -13.53 -0.97
N GLN A 113 29.30 -12.87 -0.61
CA GLN A 113 29.61 -12.43 0.74
C GLN A 113 29.15 -11.00 1.05
N GLN A 114 28.70 -10.24 0.06
CA GLN A 114 28.18 -8.89 0.29
C GLN A 114 26.68 -8.89 0.07
N ILE A 115 25.95 -8.72 1.18
CA ILE A 115 24.52 -8.44 1.19
C ILE A 115 24.40 -6.90 1.25
N ILE A 116 23.94 -6.29 0.16
CA ILE A 116 23.85 -4.85 -0.07
C ILE A 116 22.48 -4.51 -0.64
N ASP A 117 21.79 -3.57 -0.01
CA ASP A 117 20.49 -3.06 -0.46
C ASP A 117 20.65 -1.89 -1.47
N ASN A 118 20.41 -2.15 -2.75
CA ASN A 118 20.40 -1.21 -3.89
C ASN A 118 19.26 -0.18 -3.85
N PHE A 119 18.29 -0.34 -2.96
CA PHE A 119 17.27 0.64 -2.66
C PHE A 119 17.54 1.37 -1.34
N SER A 120 18.76 1.32 -0.79
CA SER A 120 19.16 2.06 0.40
C SER A 120 20.28 3.08 0.15
N GLY A 121 20.38 4.05 1.08
CA GLY A 121 21.54 4.94 1.20
C GLY A 121 21.92 5.67 -0.10
N SER A 122 23.22 5.70 -0.41
CA SER A 122 23.74 6.35 -1.61
C SER A 122 23.37 5.59 -2.90
N LEU A 123 23.18 4.27 -2.83
CA LEU A 123 22.87 3.44 -3.99
C LEU A 123 21.48 3.76 -4.56
N TYR A 124 20.51 4.01 -3.68
CA TYR A 124 19.17 4.45 -4.08
C TYR A 124 19.20 5.72 -4.96
N ASN A 125 20.02 6.70 -4.60
CA ASN A 125 20.12 7.96 -5.33
C ASN A 125 20.72 7.80 -6.73
N SER A 126 21.50 6.75 -6.95
CA SER A 126 22.08 6.38 -8.25
C SER A 126 21.30 5.29 -8.98
N ASN A 127 20.21 4.77 -8.39
CA ASN A 127 19.51 3.61 -8.92
C ASN A 127 18.80 3.97 -10.25
N PRO A 128 19.13 3.31 -11.37
CA PRO A 128 18.61 3.67 -12.68
C PRO A 128 17.13 3.32 -12.85
N LEU A 129 16.51 2.54 -11.96
CA LEU A 129 15.09 2.19 -12.03
C LEU A 129 14.15 3.28 -11.51
N VAL A 130 14.68 4.25 -10.76
CA VAL A 130 13.91 5.35 -10.15
C VAL A 130 14.49 6.71 -10.55
N ASN A 131 13.68 7.76 -10.47
CA ASN A 131 14.17 9.13 -10.64
C ASN A 131 14.76 9.63 -9.32
N PRO A 132 15.79 10.49 -9.34
CA PRO A 132 16.26 11.14 -8.11
C PRO A 132 15.12 11.87 -7.39
N GLY A 133 15.02 11.68 -6.07
CA GLY A 133 13.97 12.28 -5.25
C GLY A 133 12.66 11.51 -5.20
N THR A 134 12.55 10.35 -5.87
CA THR A 134 11.42 9.42 -5.67
C THR A 134 11.33 9.02 -4.19
N GLY A 135 10.10 8.99 -3.65
CA GLY A 135 9.86 8.52 -2.29
C GLY A 135 10.17 7.02 -2.15
N ASN A 136 10.73 6.63 -1.01
CA ASN A 136 11.14 5.26 -0.74
C ASN A 136 10.86 4.90 0.71
N THR A 137 10.14 3.81 0.90
CA THR A 137 9.77 3.25 2.19
C THR A 137 10.22 1.81 2.26
N PHE A 138 11.21 1.52 3.11
CA PHE A 138 11.62 0.15 3.40
C PHE A 138 10.44 -0.66 3.97
N LEU A 139 10.17 -1.81 3.35
CA LEU A 139 9.15 -2.74 3.84
C LEU A 139 9.80 -3.76 4.77
N THR A 140 10.64 -4.62 4.22
CA THR A 140 11.26 -5.71 4.97
C THR A 140 12.49 -6.24 4.24
N MET A 141 13.28 -7.00 4.98
CA MET A 141 14.28 -7.91 4.42
C MET A 141 13.97 -9.33 4.91
N GLN A 142 14.16 -10.33 4.06
CA GLN A 142 13.88 -11.73 4.42
C GLN A 142 14.86 -12.68 3.74
N SER A 143 15.43 -13.60 4.52
CA SER A 143 16.21 -14.73 4.01
C SER A 143 15.34 -15.97 3.80
N PHE A 144 15.69 -16.81 2.84
CA PHE A 144 14.98 -18.05 2.50
C PHE A 144 15.92 -19.24 2.47
N THR A 145 15.34 -20.44 2.64
CA THR A 145 16.05 -21.71 2.42
C THR A 145 15.79 -22.20 1.00
N THR A 146 16.41 -23.32 0.62
CA THR A 146 16.10 -24.03 -0.65
C THR A 146 14.72 -24.70 -0.65
N ASN A 147 13.99 -24.70 0.47
CA ASN A 147 12.63 -25.25 0.54
C ASN A 147 11.63 -24.13 0.20
N PRO A 148 10.81 -24.30 -0.86
CA PRO A 148 9.80 -23.30 -1.24
C PRO A 148 8.78 -23.07 -0.13
N THR A 149 8.45 -21.80 0.10
CA THR A 149 7.41 -21.38 1.05
C THR A 149 6.62 -20.21 0.49
N THR A 150 5.37 -20.04 0.91
CA THR A 150 4.64 -18.81 0.63
C THR A 150 4.96 -17.78 1.71
N PHE A 151 5.49 -16.64 1.29
CA PHE A 151 5.81 -15.53 2.18
C PHE A 151 4.81 -14.40 1.99
N VAL A 152 4.16 -13.98 3.08
CA VAL A 152 3.21 -12.87 3.09
C VAL A 152 3.76 -11.79 4.01
N TYR A 153 3.98 -10.59 3.48
CA TYR A 153 4.34 -9.42 4.27
C TYR A 153 3.15 -8.46 4.36
N ASN A 154 2.67 -8.23 5.59
CA ASN A 154 1.59 -7.28 5.87
C ASN A 154 2.18 -5.91 6.25
N PHE A 155 1.60 -4.85 5.70
CA PHE A 155 2.15 -3.51 5.89
C PHE A 155 1.81 -2.97 7.29
N THR A 156 2.78 -2.29 7.90
CA THR A 156 2.57 -1.55 9.14
C THR A 156 1.72 -0.30 8.89
N ALA A 157 1.17 0.29 9.96
CA ALA A 157 0.40 1.52 9.86
C ALA A 157 1.17 2.67 9.19
N ALA A 158 2.47 2.81 9.47
CA ALA A 158 3.32 3.82 8.83
C ALA A 158 3.53 3.55 7.33
N GLN A 159 3.68 2.29 6.93
CA GLN A 159 3.79 1.91 5.52
C GLN A 159 2.47 2.08 4.76
N LEU A 160 1.32 1.87 5.42
CA LEU A 160 0.01 2.18 4.83
C LEU A 160 -0.18 3.70 4.60
N GLN A 161 0.34 4.53 5.51
CA GLN A 161 0.36 5.99 5.32
C GLN A 161 1.23 6.37 4.11
N ALA A 162 2.43 5.77 3.98
CA ALA A 162 3.28 5.99 2.82
C ALA A 162 2.62 5.52 1.52
N LEU A 163 2.00 4.33 1.51
CA LEU A 163 1.26 3.81 0.36
C LEU A 163 0.11 4.74 -0.04
N THR A 164 -0.63 5.28 0.93
CA THR A 164 -1.70 6.25 0.68
C THR A 164 -1.15 7.53 0.06
N ALA A 165 -0.03 8.04 0.58
CA ALA A 165 0.61 9.24 0.04
C ALA A 165 1.12 9.02 -1.39
N TYR A 166 1.79 7.89 -1.66
CA TYR A 166 2.34 7.54 -2.97
C TYR A 166 1.26 7.25 -4.02
N ALA A 167 0.16 6.60 -3.62
CA ALA A 167 -0.97 6.39 -4.54
C ALA A 167 -1.63 7.72 -4.98
N ALA A 168 -1.53 8.78 -4.17
CA ALA A 168 -2.14 10.08 -4.46
C ALA A 168 -1.32 10.97 -5.43
N THR A 169 -0.02 10.73 -5.57
CA THR A 169 0.90 11.59 -6.35
C THR A 169 0.96 11.23 -7.84
N GLY A 170 0.68 9.97 -8.21
CA GLY A 170 0.92 9.51 -9.59
C GLY A 170 -0.02 8.42 -10.13
N ASN A 171 -1.08 8.06 -9.41
CA ASN A 171 -2.02 6.98 -9.75
C ASN A 171 -1.33 5.62 -10.04
N ASN A 172 -0.12 5.42 -9.52
CA ASN A 172 0.60 4.16 -9.60
C ASN A 172 1.12 3.75 -8.23
N ILE A 173 1.47 2.47 -8.12
CA ILE A 173 2.09 1.88 -6.93
C ILE A 173 3.33 1.17 -7.43
N ALA A 174 4.48 1.37 -6.77
CA ALA A 174 5.72 0.75 -7.18
C ALA A 174 6.39 0.00 -6.04
N PHE A 175 7.05 -1.10 -6.38
CA PHE A 175 7.89 -1.88 -5.47
C PHE A 175 9.31 -1.93 -6.00
N GLY A 176 10.27 -1.90 -5.08
CA GLY A 176 11.66 -2.27 -5.32
C GLY A 176 11.95 -3.64 -4.71
N PHE A 177 12.60 -4.51 -5.46
CA PHE A 177 13.08 -5.80 -4.98
C PHE A 177 14.57 -5.91 -5.27
N ASP A 178 15.35 -6.21 -4.24
CA ASP A 178 16.79 -6.38 -4.37
C ASP A 178 17.20 -7.74 -3.79
N PRO A 179 17.45 -8.71 -4.67
CA PRO A 179 17.84 -10.06 -4.29
C PRO A 179 19.36 -10.18 -4.16
N ASP A 180 19.86 -10.21 -2.93
CA ASP A 180 21.22 -10.69 -2.66
C ASP A 180 21.19 -12.22 -2.55
N CYS A 181 21.60 -12.86 -3.65
CA CYS A 181 21.39 -14.27 -4.02
C CYS A 181 20.12 -14.49 -4.86
N HIS A 182 20.05 -15.63 -5.53
CA HIS A 182 19.03 -15.85 -6.57
C HIS A 182 17.80 -16.52 -5.93
N PHE A 183 16.61 -15.96 -6.18
CA PHE A 183 15.34 -16.49 -5.65
C PHE A 183 14.38 -16.90 -6.75
N TRP A 184 13.93 -18.16 -6.65
CA TRP A 184 12.81 -18.67 -7.45
C TRP A 184 11.50 -18.37 -6.73
N ASN A 185 10.43 -18.12 -7.47
CA ASN A 185 9.06 -18.09 -6.97
C ASN A 185 8.06 -18.54 -8.05
N ASN A 186 6.78 -18.59 -7.68
CA ASN A 186 5.64 -18.83 -8.57
C ASN A 186 4.68 -17.63 -8.57
N GLY A 187 5.25 -16.44 -8.69
CA GLY A 187 4.52 -15.19 -8.81
C GLY A 187 4.54 -14.36 -7.53
N ILE A 188 4.34 -13.07 -7.74
CA ILE A 188 4.24 -12.05 -6.70
C ILE A 188 2.86 -11.40 -6.83
N THR A 189 2.12 -11.32 -5.74
CA THR A 189 0.83 -10.62 -5.69
C THR A 189 0.86 -9.49 -4.69
N PHE A 190 0.29 -8.35 -5.06
CA PHE A 190 0.05 -7.23 -4.15
C PHE A 190 -1.45 -7.09 -3.93
N THR A 191 -1.87 -7.04 -2.68
CA THR A 191 -3.27 -6.89 -2.29
C THR A 191 -3.41 -5.61 -1.48
N VAL A 192 -4.41 -4.80 -1.80
CA VAL A 192 -4.80 -3.61 -1.03
C VAL A 192 -6.26 -3.72 -0.63
N THR A 193 -6.52 -3.51 0.66
CA THR A 193 -7.86 -3.40 1.21
C THR A 193 -8.14 -1.93 1.43
N THR A 194 -9.26 -1.47 0.89
CA THR A 194 -9.74 -0.11 1.01
C THR A 194 -11.12 -0.08 1.63
N CYS A 195 -11.52 1.05 2.19
CA CYS A 195 -12.91 1.35 2.46
C CYS A 195 -13.29 2.69 1.82
N ASP A 196 -14.59 2.86 1.57
CA ASP A 196 -15.10 4.19 1.28
C ASP A 196 -14.96 5.08 2.52
N PRO A 197 -14.43 6.31 2.38
CA PRO A 197 -14.48 7.26 3.47
C PRO A 197 -15.94 7.47 3.81
N VAL A 198 -16.31 7.02 5.01
CA VAL A 198 -17.64 7.22 5.56
C VAL A 198 -17.86 8.73 5.56
N PRO A 199 -18.86 9.27 4.82
CA PRO A 199 -19.28 10.65 5.03
C PRO A 199 -19.51 10.78 6.53
N GLU A 200 -19.13 11.87 7.19
CA GLU A 200 -19.42 12.01 8.62
C GLU A 200 -20.83 12.60 8.82
N PRO A 201 -21.95 11.83 8.74
CA PRO A 201 -23.27 12.40 8.94
C PRO A 201 -23.42 12.91 10.37
N MET A 202 -22.70 12.31 11.33
CA MET A 202 -22.74 12.74 12.72
C MET A 202 -22.08 14.09 12.94
N THR A 203 -20.95 14.39 12.30
CA THR A 203 -20.28 15.68 12.48
C THR A 203 -21.10 16.81 11.87
N LEU A 204 -21.69 16.59 10.69
CA LEU A 204 -22.61 17.55 10.07
C LEU A 204 -23.93 17.68 10.85
N ALA A 205 -24.47 16.57 11.36
CA ALA A 205 -25.67 16.60 12.19
C ALA A 205 -25.42 17.28 13.54
N LEU A 206 -24.27 17.03 14.19
CA LEU A 206 -23.87 17.67 15.44
C LEU A 206 -23.60 19.17 15.23
N LEU A 207 -22.94 19.53 14.14
CA LEU A 207 -22.74 20.93 13.75
C LEU A 207 -24.08 21.61 13.45
N GLY A 208 -24.96 20.98 12.66
CA GLY A 208 -26.27 21.50 12.31
C GLY A 208 -27.19 21.65 13.51
N THR A 209 -27.22 20.67 14.41
CA THR A 209 -28.01 20.72 15.65
C THR A 209 -27.43 21.71 16.66
N GLY A 210 -26.10 21.82 16.75
CA GLY A 210 -25.40 22.83 17.56
C GLY A 210 -25.75 24.25 17.12
N LEU A 211 -25.66 24.53 15.81
CA LEU A 211 -26.04 25.83 15.23
C LEU A 211 -27.55 26.11 15.38
N GLY A 212 -28.40 25.11 15.17
CA GLY A 212 -29.85 25.23 15.39
C GLY A 212 -30.20 25.54 16.85
N GLY A 213 -29.52 24.88 17.81
CA GLY A 213 -29.68 25.15 19.24
C GLY A 213 -29.25 26.57 19.64
N LEU A 214 -28.12 27.05 19.10
CA LEU A 214 -27.64 28.42 19.28
C LEU A 214 -28.64 29.46 18.73
N TYR A 215 -29.18 29.23 17.54
CA TYR A 215 -30.20 30.09 16.94
C TYR A 215 -31.46 30.18 17.80
N LEU A 216 -31.99 29.04 18.26
CA LEU A 216 -33.17 28.99 19.12
C LEU A 216 -32.95 29.68 20.48
N LYS A 217 -31.76 29.51 21.08
CA LYS A 217 -31.37 30.21 22.33
C LYS A 217 -31.35 31.73 22.14
N ARG A 218 -30.82 32.22 21.01
CA ARG A 218 -30.77 33.66 20.69
C ARG A 218 -32.18 34.24 20.50
N ARG A 219 -33.09 33.51 19.87
CA ARG A 219 -34.47 33.94 19.65
C ARG A 219 -35.25 34.05 20.97
N ARG A 220 -35.07 33.09 21.89
CA ARG A 220 -35.70 33.12 23.22
C ARG A 220 -35.26 34.34 24.03
N ARG A 221 -33.97 34.68 24.02
CA ARG A 221 -33.46 35.87 24.74
C ARG A 221 -34.09 37.18 24.26
N LYS A 222 -34.29 37.35 22.95
CA LYS A 222 -34.95 38.56 22.39
C LYS A 222 -36.42 38.68 22.79
N GLN A 223 -37.14 37.56 22.93
CA GLN A 223 -38.55 37.58 23.35
C GLN A 223 -38.70 37.93 24.83
N THR A 224 -37.74 37.55 25.68
CA THR A 224 -37.74 37.91 27.12
C THR A 224 -37.49 39.41 27.35
N THR A 225 -36.83 40.11 26.43
CA THR A 225 -36.53 41.55 26.54
C THR A 225 -37.66 42.47 26.05
N LEU A 226 -38.69 41.92 25.40
CA LEU A 226 -39.84 42.66 24.85
C LEU A 226 -41.10 42.58 25.74
N GLY A 227 -40.99 41.96 26.92
CA GLY A 227 -42.09 41.74 27.86
C GLY A 227 -41.99 42.51 29.18
N THR A 228 -41.15 43.54 29.25
CA THR A 228 -41.01 44.51 30.35
C THR A 228 -41.12 45.90 29.78
#